data_AF-A0A445LFI9-F1
#
_entry.id   AF-A0A445LFI9-F1
#
_cell.length_a   1.000
_cell.length_b   1.000
_cell.length_c   1.000
_cell.angle_alpha   90.00
_cell.angle_beta   90.00
_cell.angle_gamma   90.00
#
_symmetry.space_group_name_H-M   'P 1'
#
loop_
_entity.id
_entity.type
_entity.pdbx_description
1 polymer ?
#
loop_
_entity_poly.entity_id
_entity_poly.type
_entity_poly.pdbx_seq_one_letter_code
_entity_poly.pdbx_strand_id
1 'polypeptide(L)'
;MDADEAKILLGFPPNSRPTPSQVKSAYKKKVWESHPDLFPSHEKPLAESKFKLLTRHHMVLDYYSGRGGASSSVDQYSHVVRTGFPRAHGGRKNHAMIKVPFLLIILGTLALGGFNASRAYKKQKDEYPSHNPFLP
;
A
#
# COMPACT_ATOMS: atom_id res chain seq x y z
N MET A 1 -2.12 30.75 -1.69
CA MET A 1 -1.06 29.83 -2.19
C MET A 1 -1.20 29.83 -3.68
N ASP A 2 -0.38 30.62 -4.35
CA ASP A 2 -0.51 30.82 -5.79
C ASP A 2 0.05 29.61 -6.55
N ALA A 3 -0.67 29.12 -7.55
CA ALA A 3 -0.20 28.00 -8.37
C ALA A 3 1.07 28.41 -9.13
N ASP A 4 1.22 29.69 -9.43
CA ASP A 4 2.36 30.24 -10.15
C ASP A 4 3.61 30.35 -9.27
N GLU A 5 3.46 30.69 -7.99
CA GLU A 5 4.55 30.60 -7.00
C GLU A 5 5.05 29.15 -6.87
N ALA A 6 4.12 28.18 -6.85
CA ALA A 6 4.47 26.76 -6.77
C ALA A 6 5.26 26.29 -8.00
N LYS A 7 4.88 26.76 -9.20
CA LYS A 7 5.62 26.48 -10.45
C LYS A 7 7.03 27.05 -10.37
N ILE A 8 7.19 28.30 -9.98
CA ILE A 8 8.50 28.97 -9.91
C ILE A 8 9.44 28.21 -8.97
N LEU A 9 8.95 27.80 -7.80
CA LEU A 9 9.77 27.09 -6.81
C LEU A 9 10.26 25.71 -7.30
N LEU A 10 9.46 25.03 -8.11
CA LEU A 10 9.83 23.77 -8.77
C LEU A 10 10.68 23.97 -10.03
N GLY A 11 10.93 25.22 -10.44
CA GLY A 11 11.73 25.56 -11.62
C GLY A 11 10.93 25.63 -12.92
N PHE A 12 9.61 25.77 -12.84
CA PHE A 12 8.72 25.94 -13.99
C PHE A 12 8.37 27.42 -14.22
N PRO A 13 8.18 27.84 -15.49
CA PRO A 13 7.63 29.17 -15.79
C PRO A 13 6.21 29.34 -15.21
N PRO A 14 5.82 30.54 -14.74
CA PRO A 14 4.49 30.78 -14.15
C PRO A 14 3.35 30.44 -15.12
N ASN A 15 3.49 30.79 -16.40
CA ASN A 15 2.47 30.51 -17.41
C ASN A 15 2.52 29.08 -17.99
N SER A 16 3.44 28.24 -17.51
CA SER A 16 3.55 26.87 -18.02
C SER A 16 2.47 25.95 -17.43
N ARG A 17 2.14 24.90 -18.19
CA ARG A 17 1.26 23.81 -17.76
C ARG A 17 2.07 22.52 -17.69
N PRO A 18 2.91 22.34 -16.65
CA PRO A 18 3.74 21.15 -16.54
C PRO A 18 2.86 19.92 -16.33
N THR A 19 3.22 18.82 -17.00
CA THR A 19 2.57 17.52 -16.84
C THR A 19 2.86 16.98 -15.44
N PRO A 20 1.97 16.20 -14.80
CA PRO A 20 2.24 15.60 -13.48
C PRO A 20 3.55 14.81 -13.39
N SER A 21 3.99 14.16 -14.48
CA SER A 21 5.29 13.48 -14.54
C SER A 21 6.47 14.45 -14.42
N GLN A 22 6.38 15.62 -15.04
CA GLN A 22 7.39 16.68 -14.99
C GLN A 22 7.40 17.31 -13.59
N VAL A 23 6.24 17.60 -13.02
CA VAL A 23 6.12 18.12 -11.64
C VAL A 23 6.79 17.15 -10.66
N LYS A 24 6.51 15.85 -10.80
CA LYS A 24 7.10 14.81 -9.94
C LYS A 24 8.62 14.66 -10.12
N SER A 25 9.14 14.77 -11.34
CA SER A 25 10.59 14.66 -11.58
C SER A 25 11.34 15.89 -11.06
N ALA A 26 10.81 17.10 -11.29
CA ALA A 26 11.36 18.34 -10.76
C ALA A 26 11.32 18.36 -9.23
N TYR A 27 10.21 17.91 -8.64
CA TYR A 27 10.08 17.75 -7.19
C TYR A 27 11.13 16.81 -6.62
N LYS A 28 11.30 15.61 -7.19
CA LYS A 28 12.32 14.65 -6.75
C LYS A 28 13.72 15.27 -6.78
N LYS A 29 14.06 15.98 -7.85
CA LYS A 29 15.34 16.67 -7.98
C LYS A 29 15.53 17.69 -6.84
N LYS A 30 14.55 18.57 -6.63
CA LYS A 30 14.59 19.62 -5.60
C LYS A 30 14.62 19.07 -4.18
N VAL A 31 13.88 18.00 -3.92
CA VAL A 31 13.90 17.28 -2.64
C VAL A 31 15.27 16.69 -2.35
N TRP A 32 15.90 16.07 -3.34
CA TRP A 32 17.26 15.56 -3.18
C TRP A 32 18.24 16.69 -2.87
N GLU A 33 18.13 17.83 -3.53
CA GLU A 33 18.96 19.02 -3.24
C GLU A 33 18.77 19.57 -1.81
N SER A 34 17.59 19.42 -1.23
CA SER A 34 17.25 19.94 0.11
C SER A 34 17.14 18.86 1.18
N HIS A 35 17.63 17.64 0.93
CA HIS A 35 17.46 16.53 1.87
C HIS A 35 18.31 16.76 3.13
N PRO A 36 17.73 16.74 4.35
CA PRO A 36 18.45 17.10 5.58
C PRO A 36 19.68 16.21 5.88
N ASP A 37 19.71 14.99 5.32
CA ASP A 37 20.86 14.09 5.47
C ASP A 37 22.10 14.50 4.65
N LEU A 38 21.96 15.42 3.69
CA LEU A 38 23.09 15.95 2.93
C LEU A 38 23.77 17.13 3.63
N PHE A 39 23.15 17.68 4.68
CA PHE A 39 23.62 18.89 5.34
C PHE A 39 24.22 18.59 6.73
N PRO A 40 25.30 19.28 7.11
CA PRO A 40 25.85 19.20 8.46
C PRO A 40 24.83 19.75 9.48
N SER A 41 24.97 19.34 10.75
CA SER A 41 23.97 19.58 11.81
C SER A 41 23.49 21.04 11.96
N HIS A 42 24.33 22.02 11.64
CA HIS A 42 23.99 23.45 11.73
C HIS A 42 23.13 23.97 10.56
N GLU A 43 23.17 23.31 9.40
CA GLU A 43 22.37 23.66 8.21
C GLU A 43 21.08 22.84 8.09
N LYS A 44 20.93 21.78 8.89
CA LYS A 44 19.73 20.92 8.91
C LYS A 44 18.41 21.68 9.07
N PRO A 45 18.26 22.65 10.00
CA PRO A 45 17.00 23.37 10.16
C PRO A 45 16.61 24.14 8.89
N LEU A 46 17.60 24.68 8.18
CA LEU A 46 17.39 25.38 6.92
C LEU A 46 16.99 24.40 5.81
N ALA A 47 17.65 23.26 5.71
CA ALA A 47 17.31 22.20 4.75
C ALA A 47 15.89 21.67 4.99
N GLU A 48 15.51 21.43 6.24
CA GLU A 48 14.15 21.02 6.61
C GLU A 48 13.10 22.06 6.22
N SER A 49 13.38 23.35 6.44
CA SER A 49 12.45 24.43 6.07
C SER A 49 12.21 24.45 4.55
N LYS A 50 13.27 24.28 3.76
CA LYS A 50 13.21 24.21 2.29
C LYS A 50 12.46 22.98 1.82
N PHE A 51 12.72 21.82 2.43
CA PHE A 51 12.02 20.57 2.13
C PHE A 51 10.51 20.68 2.42
N LYS A 52 10.14 21.25 3.57
CA LYS A 52 8.72 21.48 3.94
C LYS A 52 8.04 22.43 2.97
N LEU A 53 8.73 23.49 2.54
CA LEU A 53 8.23 24.42 1.54
C LEU A 53 7.97 23.71 0.20
N LEU A 54 8.96 22.99 -0.34
CA LEU A 54 8.84 22.23 -1.58
C LEU A 54 7.67 21.23 -1.54
N THR A 55 7.50 20.53 -0.42
CA THR A 55 6.40 19.58 -0.22
C THR A 55 5.05 20.28 -0.31
N ARG A 56 4.87 21.42 0.36
CA ARG A 56 3.62 22.19 0.31
C ARG A 56 3.27 22.61 -1.12
N HIS A 57 4.24 23.10 -1.89
CA HIS A 57 3.99 23.59 -3.25
C HIS A 57 3.70 22.45 -4.26
N HIS A 58 4.35 21.30 -4.11
CA HIS A 58 4.00 20.11 -4.89
C HIS A 58 2.54 19.70 -4.67
N MET A 59 2.06 19.76 -3.42
CA MET A 59 0.65 19.46 -3.11
C MET A 59 -0.33 20.41 -3.80
N VAL A 60 0.00 21.69 -3.86
CA VAL A 60 -0.83 22.70 -4.55
C VAL A 60 -0.92 22.39 -6.04
N LEU A 61 0.21 22.06 -6.69
CA LEU A 61 0.24 21.68 -8.11
C LEU A 61 -0.51 20.37 -8.41
N ASP A 62 -0.39 19.37 -7.52
CA ASP A 62 -1.12 18.12 -7.64
C ASP A 62 -2.64 18.32 -7.50
N TYR A 63 -3.07 19.22 -6.60
CA TYR A 63 -4.47 19.58 -6.40
C TYR A 63 -5.08 20.22 -7.67
N TYR A 64 -4.37 21.17 -8.28
CA TYR A 64 -4.85 21.86 -9.50
C TYR A 64 -4.75 21.02 -10.78
N SER A 65 -3.90 19.98 -10.82
CA SER A 65 -3.77 19.08 -11.97
C SER A 65 -4.93 18.08 -12.16
N GLY A 66 -6.04 18.22 -11.43
CA GLY A 66 -7.25 17.41 -11.62
C GLY A 66 -7.11 15.93 -11.23
N ARG A 67 -6.01 15.55 -10.56
CA ARG A 67 -5.86 14.22 -9.98
C ARG A 67 -6.56 14.22 -8.63
N GLY A 68 -7.90 14.13 -8.66
CA GLY A 68 -8.80 14.06 -7.52
C GLY A 68 -8.53 12.86 -6.60
N GLY A 69 -7.44 12.93 -5.84
CA GLY A 69 -7.01 11.92 -4.87
C GLY A 69 -6.01 12.46 -3.84
N ALA A 70 -5.89 13.77 -3.70
CA ALA A 70 -4.89 14.41 -2.82
C ALA A 70 -5.38 14.69 -1.39
N SER A 71 -6.45 14.03 -0.93
CA SER A 71 -6.79 14.01 0.50
C SER A 71 -5.93 13.00 1.29
N SER A 72 -5.16 12.13 0.61
CA SER A 72 -4.46 11.02 1.27
C SER A 72 -3.06 11.34 1.78
N SER A 73 -2.45 12.48 1.41
CA SER A 73 -1.03 12.78 1.73
C SER A 73 -0.85 13.65 2.97
N VAL A 74 -1.75 14.63 3.21
CA VAL A 74 -1.79 15.38 4.48
C VAL A 74 -2.12 14.44 5.64
N ASP A 75 -3.11 13.56 5.43
CA ASP A 75 -3.53 12.56 6.40
C ASP A 75 -2.40 11.55 6.69
N GLN A 76 -1.66 11.15 5.64
CA GLN A 76 -0.51 10.25 5.76
C GLN A 76 0.63 10.82 6.60
N TYR A 77 0.98 12.10 6.48
CA TYR A 77 2.05 12.69 7.30
C TYR A 77 1.64 12.82 8.78
N SER A 78 0.38 13.14 9.05
CA SER A 78 -0.16 13.18 10.42
C SER A 78 -0.20 11.78 11.08
N HIS A 79 -0.43 10.74 10.28
CA HIS A 79 -0.51 9.36 10.74
C HIS A 79 0.87 8.73 10.97
N VAL A 80 1.91 9.15 10.22
CA VAL A 80 3.28 8.63 10.37
C VAL A 80 3.88 9.02 11.72
N VAL A 81 3.64 10.24 12.21
CA VAL A 81 4.11 10.70 13.53
C VAL A 81 3.35 10.07 14.70
N ARG A 82 2.10 9.63 14.49
CA ARG A 82 1.27 9.02 15.54
C ARG A 82 1.29 7.48 15.55
N THR A 83 1.67 6.81 14.46
CA THR A 83 1.28 5.40 14.26
C THR A 83 2.25 4.55 13.44
N GLY A 84 3.39 5.08 13.00
CA GLY A 84 4.37 4.32 12.19
C GLY A 84 3.96 4.17 10.71
N PHE A 85 4.87 3.60 9.91
CA PHE A 85 4.84 3.58 8.44
C PHE A 85 3.48 3.18 7.83
N PRO A 86 2.98 3.92 6.82
CA PRO A 86 1.71 3.58 6.18
C PRO A 86 1.88 2.28 5.38
N ARG A 87 1.21 1.22 5.84
CA ARG A 87 1.03 -0.01 5.07
C ARG A 87 0.21 0.36 3.83
N ALA A 88 0.82 0.30 2.65
CA ALA A 88 0.22 0.72 1.39
C ALA A 88 -1.17 0.09 1.18
N HIS A 89 -2.23 0.85 1.46
CA HIS A 89 -3.61 0.55 1.09
C HIS A 89 -4.09 1.62 0.12
N GLY A 90 -3.62 1.52 -1.13
CA GLY A 90 -4.01 2.41 -2.21
C GLY A 90 -3.95 1.66 -3.53
N GLY A 91 -4.95 0.83 -3.78
CA GLY A 91 -5.14 0.07 -5.00
C GLY A 91 -6.27 -0.90 -4.76
N ARG A 92 -7.24 -1.00 -5.68
CA ARG A 92 -8.31 -2.01 -5.63
C ARG A 92 -7.66 -3.39 -5.79
N LYS A 93 -7.14 -3.92 -4.69
CA LYS A 93 -6.47 -5.22 -4.64
C LYS A 93 -7.57 -6.26 -4.70
N ASN A 94 -7.47 -7.22 -5.62
CA ASN A 94 -8.31 -8.41 -5.62
C ASN A 94 -7.97 -9.23 -4.38
N HIS A 95 -8.46 -8.83 -3.21
CA HIS A 95 -8.24 -9.50 -1.93
C HIS A 95 -8.71 -10.95 -1.99
N ALA A 96 -9.64 -11.24 -2.90
CA ALA A 96 -10.01 -12.59 -3.32
C ALA A 96 -8.83 -13.41 -3.85
N MET A 97 -8.05 -12.91 -4.83
CA MET A 97 -6.94 -13.68 -5.45
C MET A 97 -5.83 -14.03 -4.46
N ILE A 98 -5.57 -13.18 -3.46
CA ILE A 98 -4.56 -13.44 -2.42
C ILE A 98 -5.02 -14.59 -1.49
N LYS A 99 -6.34 -14.78 -1.32
CA LYS A 99 -6.90 -15.83 -0.46
C LYS A 99 -7.12 -17.16 -1.16
N VAL A 100 -7.19 -17.18 -2.49
CA VAL A 100 -7.36 -18.39 -3.31
C VAL A 100 -6.36 -19.51 -2.94
N PRO A 101 -5.04 -19.29 -2.86
CA PRO A 101 -4.10 -20.38 -2.57
C PRO A 101 -4.35 -21.01 -1.19
N PHE A 102 -4.69 -20.21 -0.18
CA PHE A 102 -4.97 -20.71 1.16
C PHE A 102 -6.29 -21.49 1.24
N LEU A 103 -7.32 -21.03 0.52
CA LEU A 103 -8.58 -21.78 0.41
C LEU A 103 -8.39 -23.12 -0.28
N LEU A 104 -7.58 -23.18 -1.34
CA LEU A 104 -7.25 -24.43 -2.02
C LEU A 104 -6.50 -25.41 -1.09
N ILE A 105 -5.58 -24.91 -0.26
CA ILE A 105 -4.89 -25.74 0.72
C ILE A 105 -5.87 -26.29 1.76
N ILE A 106 -6.76 -25.46 2.33
CA ILE A 106 -7.74 -25.88 3.33
C ILE A 106 -8.74 -26.89 2.76
N LEU A 107 -9.29 -26.63 1.57
CA LEU A 107 -10.20 -27.58 0.91
C LEU A 107 -9.47 -28.87 0.55
N GLY A 108 -8.23 -28.78 0.05
CA GLY A 108 -7.42 -29.94 -0.30
C GLY A 108 -7.14 -30.84 0.90
N THR A 109 -6.75 -30.27 2.05
CA THR A 109 -6.46 -31.06 3.26
C THR A 109 -7.71 -31.70 3.84
N LEU A 110 -8.85 -30.99 3.87
CA LEU A 110 -10.13 -31.56 4.31
C LEU A 110 -10.59 -32.69 3.39
N ALA A 111 -10.47 -32.52 2.06
CA ALA A 111 -10.86 -33.54 1.09
C ALA A 111 -9.98 -34.79 1.19
N LEU A 112 -8.65 -34.64 1.18
CA LEU A 112 -7.73 -35.78 1.26
C LEU A 112 -7.79 -36.49 2.63
N GLY A 113 -7.86 -35.72 3.72
CA GLY A 113 -7.99 -36.26 5.07
C GLY A 113 -9.31 -37.01 5.27
N GLY A 114 -10.43 -36.39 4.87
CA GLY A 114 -11.77 -37.00 4.95
C GLY A 114 -11.91 -38.24 4.07
N PHE A 115 -11.37 -38.23 2.86
CA PHE A 115 -11.39 -39.38 1.95
C PHE A 115 -10.61 -40.56 2.53
N ASN A 116 -9.41 -40.33 3.07
CA ASN A 116 -8.62 -41.38 3.71
C ASN A 116 -9.31 -41.96 4.95
N ALA A 117 -9.89 -41.11 5.80
CA ALA A 117 -10.61 -41.55 6.99
C ALA A 117 -11.88 -42.36 6.63
N SER A 118 -12.67 -41.89 5.66
CA SER A 118 -13.87 -42.60 5.21
C SER A 118 -13.54 -43.96 4.60
N ARG A 119 -12.47 -44.03 3.80
CA ARG A 119 -11.99 -45.29 3.23
C ARG A 119 -11.51 -46.26 4.31
N ALA A 120 -10.74 -45.79 5.29
CA ALA A 120 -10.28 -46.62 6.40
C ALA A 120 -11.45 -47.13 7.25
N TYR A 121 -12.42 -46.27 7.57
CA TYR A 121 -13.63 -46.65 8.30
C TYR A 121 -14.46 -47.71 7.54
N LYS A 122 -14.65 -47.54 6.24
CA LYS A 122 -15.34 -48.54 5.40
C LYS A 122 -14.60 -49.88 5.42
N LYS A 123 -13.28 -49.86 5.21
CA LYS A 123 -12.46 -51.08 5.28
C LYS A 123 -12.59 -51.77 6.64
N GLN A 124 -12.53 -51.02 7.73
CA GLN A 124 -12.70 -51.57 9.08
C GLN A 124 -14.09 -52.15 9.30
N LYS A 125 -15.14 -51.49 8.79
CA LYS A 125 -16.52 -51.97 8.87
C LYS A 125 -16.73 -53.28 8.08
N ASP A 126 -16.08 -53.41 6.92
CA ASP A 126 -16.16 -54.62 6.09
C ASP A 126 -15.37 -55.79 6.72
N GLU A 127 -14.24 -55.50 7.38
CA GLU A 127 -13.37 -56.49 8.03
C GLU A 127 -13.89 -56.95 9.40
N TYR A 128 -14.61 -56.07 10.11
CA TYR A 128 -15.28 -56.35 11.38
C TYR A 128 -16.77 -56.02 11.29
N PRO A 129 -17.56 -56.81 10.52
CA PRO A 129 -18.99 -56.62 10.48
C PRO A 129 -19.55 -56.81 11.90
N SER A 130 -20.21 -55.78 12.44
CA SER A 130 -20.85 -55.87 13.74
C SER A 130 -22.00 -56.88 13.62
N HIS A 131 -21.79 -58.10 14.11
CA HIS A 131 -22.84 -59.09 14.20
C HIS A 131 -23.83 -58.62 15.26
N ASN A 132 -25.00 -58.15 14.83
CA ASN A 132 -26.07 -57.72 15.73
C ASN A 132 -26.86 -58.97 16.17
N PRO A 133 -26.77 -59.39 17.44
CA PRO A 133 -27.45 -60.61 17.90
C PRO A 133 -28.98 -60.44 18.04
N PHE A 134 -29.52 -59.24 17.77
CA PHE A 134 -30.95 -58.93 17.88
C PHE A 134 -31.66 -58.72 16.52
N LEU A 135 -30.94 -58.88 15.40
CA LEU A 135 -31.55 -58.92 14.07
C LEU A 135 -31.43 -60.37 13.54
N PRO A 136 -32.52 -60.99 13.05
CA PRO A 136 -32.52 -62.35 12.53
C PRO A 136 -31.70 -62.50 11.25
#